data_AF-A0A961R6Q0-F1
#
_entry.id   AF-A0A961R6Q0-F1
#
_cell.length_a   1.000
_cell.length_b   1.000
_cell.length_c   1.000
_cell.angle_alpha   90.00
_cell.angle_beta   90.00
_cell.angle_gamma   90.00
#
_symmetry.space_group_name_H-M   'P 1'
#
loop_
_entity.id
_entity.type
_entity.pdbx_description
1 polymer ?
#
loop_
_entity_poly.entity_id
_entity_poly.type
_entity_poly.pdbx_seq_one_letter_code
_entity_poly.pdbx_strand_id
1 'polypeptide(L)'
;QQGFFEAVNKAHDAIIVATGFSEYDPLRLCSHLRSIDFTRFTPIILVAEADEEEVVTRGLELGVNDYVTRPVEPQEFKARLATQVRRKRYNDSLRASVAQTIEMAVTDPLTGMHNRRYLDSHLERLFERARSRGRPLSVMMTDLDRFKSVNDTHGHDAGDEVIREFARRVRRHVRGADLACRYGGEEFAIIMPDTPADIAHRV
;
A
#
# COMPACT_ATOMS: atom_id res chain seq x y z
N GLN A 1 -27.51 -5.26 11.91
CA GLN A 1 -26.27 -4.52 12.23
C GLN A 1 -25.05 -5.41 12.50
N GLN A 2 -25.18 -6.58 13.13
CA GLN A 2 -24.06 -7.47 13.46
C GLN A 2 -23.23 -7.96 12.25
N GLY A 3 -23.88 -8.30 11.12
CA GLY A 3 -23.18 -8.74 9.90
C GLY A 3 -22.29 -7.68 9.23
N PHE A 4 -22.59 -6.38 9.41
CA PHE A 4 -21.71 -5.30 8.92
C PHE A 4 -20.41 -5.24 9.73
N PHE A 5 -20.50 -5.33 11.06
CA PHE A 5 -19.32 -5.35 11.92
C PHE A 5 -18.42 -6.56 11.63
N GLU A 6 -19.00 -7.73 11.37
CA GLU A 6 -18.21 -8.91 10.97
C GLU A 6 -17.58 -8.78 9.58
N ALA A 7 -18.26 -8.13 8.64
CA ALA A 7 -17.73 -7.88 7.30
C ALA A 7 -16.52 -6.94 7.31
N VAL A 8 -16.48 -5.97 8.24
CA VAL A 8 -15.41 -4.96 8.34
C VAL A 8 -14.24 -5.45 9.21
N ASN A 9 -14.45 -6.42 10.10
CA ASN A 9 -13.43 -6.88 11.06
C ASN A 9 -12.63 -8.13 10.62
N LYS A 10 -12.97 -8.75 9.48
CA LYS A 10 -12.26 -9.93 8.94
C LYS A 10 -12.11 -9.83 7.42
N ALA A 11 -11.00 -10.36 6.90
CA ALA A 11 -10.77 -10.43 5.47
C ALA A 11 -11.70 -11.47 4.84
N HIS A 12 -12.68 -11.01 4.06
CA HIS A 12 -13.61 -11.88 3.32
C HIS A 12 -13.26 -11.90 1.84
N ASP A 13 -13.48 -13.04 1.18
CA ASP A 13 -13.26 -13.21 -0.26
C ASP A 13 -14.42 -12.75 -1.13
N ALA A 14 -15.61 -12.65 -0.53
CA ALA A 14 -16.80 -12.06 -1.12
C ALA A 14 -17.78 -11.67 0.00
N ILE A 15 -18.69 -10.75 -0.29
CA ILE A 15 -19.79 -10.35 0.59
C ILE A 15 -21.08 -10.60 -0.18
N ILE A 16 -22.05 -11.22 0.49
CA ILE A 16 -23.38 -11.47 -0.06
C ILE A 16 -24.35 -10.56 0.68
N VAL A 17 -25.11 -9.76 -0.06
CA VAL A 17 -26.10 -8.84 0.50
C VAL A 17 -27.47 -9.24 -0.03
N ALA A 18 -28.32 -9.73 0.85
CA ALA A 18 -29.70 -10.03 0.49
C ALA A 18 -30.60 -8.81 0.63
N THR A 19 -31.51 -8.63 -0.31
CA THR A 19 -32.57 -7.62 -0.29
C THR A 19 -33.83 -8.15 0.43
N GLY A 20 -34.92 -7.39 0.39
CA GLY A 20 -36.20 -7.81 0.96
C GLY A 20 -36.28 -7.77 2.50
N PHE A 21 -35.28 -7.24 3.19
CA PHE A 21 -35.34 -7.02 4.64
C PHE A 21 -35.89 -5.63 4.95
N SER A 22 -36.95 -5.57 5.76
CA SER A 22 -37.59 -4.30 6.16
C SER A 22 -36.73 -3.44 7.10
N GLU A 23 -35.75 -4.04 7.77
CA GLU A 23 -34.93 -3.36 8.79
C GLU A 23 -33.75 -2.57 8.22
N TYR A 24 -33.40 -2.74 6.94
CA TYR A 24 -32.22 -2.11 6.37
C TYR A 24 -32.21 -1.97 4.85
N ASP A 25 -31.68 -0.84 4.36
CA ASP A 25 -31.48 -0.56 2.94
C ASP A 25 -30.20 -1.27 2.42
N PRO A 26 -30.33 -2.26 1.52
CA PRO A 26 -29.20 -3.02 1.00
C PRO A 26 -28.26 -2.18 0.13
N LEU A 27 -28.76 -1.14 -0.55
CA LEU A 27 -27.94 -0.28 -1.39
C LEU A 27 -27.06 0.65 -0.55
N ARG A 28 -27.62 1.15 0.56
CA ARG A 28 -26.87 1.91 1.56
C ARG A 28 -25.74 1.08 2.16
N LEU A 29 -25.95 -0.23 2.38
CA LEU A 29 -24.90 -1.16 2.79
C LEU A 29 -23.75 -1.21 1.81
N CYS A 30 -24.10 -1.42 0.54
CA CYS A 30 -23.12 -1.59 -0.52
C CYS A 30 -22.29 -0.32 -0.65
N SER A 31 -22.93 0.85 -0.60
CA SER A 31 -22.25 2.15 -0.58
C SER A 31 -21.30 2.30 0.61
N HIS A 32 -21.74 1.95 1.83
CA HIS A 32 -20.87 2.00 3.01
C HIS A 32 -19.67 1.04 2.88
N LEU A 33 -19.89 -0.21 2.47
CA LEU A 33 -18.81 -1.18 2.25
C LEU A 33 -17.82 -0.72 1.18
N ARG A 34 -18.28 0.02 0.16
CA ARG A 34 -17.41 0.61 -0.86
C ARG A 34 -16.60 1.81 -0.35
N SER A 35 -17.12 2.54 0.64
CA SER A 35 -16.42 3.70 1.22
C SER A 35 -15.28 3.32 2.17
N ILE A 36 -15.28 2.09 2.70
CA ILE A 36 -14.27 1.61 3.65
C ILE A 36 -13.12 0.95 2.88
N ASP A 37 -11.88 1.43 3.07
CA ASP A 37 -10.70 0.95 2.35
C ASP A 37 -10.49 -0.57 2.44
N PHE A 38 -10.78 -1.16 3.60
CA PHE A 38 -10.63 -2.59 3.83
C PHE A 38 -11.61 -3.47 3.02
N THR A 39 -12.82 -2.97 2.73
CA THR A 39 -13.86 -3.71 2.00
C THR A 39 -14.10 -3.18 0.58
N ARG A 40 -13.46 -2.07 0.21
CA ARG A 40 -13.64 -1.36 -1.07
C ARG A 40 -13.52 -2.28 -2.28
N PHE A 41 -12.60 -3.24 -2.24
CA PHE A 41 -12.33 -4.16 -3.36
C PHE A 41 -12.90 -5.56 -3.16
N THR A 42 -13.53 -5.84 -2.02
CA THR A 42 -14.17 -7.13 -1.78
C THR A 42 -15.41 -7.24 -2.67
N PRO A 43 -15.57 -8.32 -3.47
CA PRO A 43 -16.70 -8.40 -4.36
C PRO A 43 -18.01 -8.51 -3.57
N ILE A 44 -19.03 -7.77 -4.01
CA ILE A 44 -20.36 -7.79 -3.42
C ILE A 44 -21.31 -8.44 -4.43
N ILE A 45 -22.07 -9.45 -3.98
CA ILE A 45 -23.12 -10.11 -4.75
C ILE A 45 -24.46 -9.81 -4.09
N LEU A 46 -25.40 -9.23 -4.84
CA LEU A 46 -26.77 -9.02 -4.36
C LEU A 46 -27.59 -10.31 -4.50
N VAL A 47 -28.45 -10.59 -3.53
CA VAL A 47 -29.50 -11.60 -3.63
C VAL A 47 -30.83 -10.87 -3.64
N ALA A 48 -31.40 -10.71 -4.82
CA ALA A 48 -32.61 -9.91 -5.08
C ALA A 48 -33.87 -10.78 -5.24
N GLU A 49 -35.04 -10.20 -5.02
CA GLU A 49 -36.32 -10.77 -5.47
C GLU A 49 -36.51 -10.54 -6.98
N ALA A 50 -37.42 -11.30 -7.59
CA ALA A 50 -37.64 -11.27 -9.04
C ALA A 50 -38.22 -9.95 -9.57
N ASP A 51 -38.88 -9.17 -8.71
CA ASP A 51 -39.51 -7.89 -9.01
C ASP A 51 -38.63 -6.68 -8.65
N GLU A 52 -37.41 -6.90 -8.15
CA GLU A 52 -36.49 -5.85 -7.69
C GLU A 52 -35.46 -5.40 -8.74
N GLU A 53 -35.84 -5.33 -10.02
CA GLU A 53 -34.94 -4.95 -11.12
C GLU A 53 -34.29 -3.56 -10.93
N GLU A 54 -35.03 -2.61 -10.35
CA GLU A 54 -34.54 -1.26 -10.07
C GLU A 54 -33.43 -1.27 -9.00
N VAL A 55 -33.60 -2.10 -7.96
CA VAL A 55 -32.61 -2.27 -6.88
C VAL A 55 -31.33 -2.89 -7.43
N VAL A 56 -31.46 -3.91 -8.28
CA VAL A 56 -30.32 -4.56 -8.93
C VAL A 56 -29.54 -3.57 -9.80
N THR A 57 -30.25 -2.85 -10.68
CA THR A 57 -29.65 -1.85 -11.56
C THR A 57 -28.85 -0.82 -10.76
N ARG A 58 -29.47 -0.24 -9.74
CA ARG A 58 -28.83 0.77 -8.89
C ARG A 58 -27.70 0.18 -8.04
N GLY A 59 -27.79 -1.08 -7.63
CA GLY A 59 -26.71 -1.79 -6.96
C GLY A 59 -25.47 -1.90 -7.85
N LEU A 60 -25.64 -2.28 -9.11
CA LEU A 60 -24.54 -2.37 -10.06
C LEU A 60 -23.90 -0.99 -10.31
N GLU A 61 -24.70 0.08 -10.41
CA GLU A 61 -24.20 1.46 -10.50
C GLU A 61 -23.38 1.88 -9.28
N LEU A 62 -23.76 1.42 -8.08
CA LEU A 62 -23.03 1.66 -6.83
C LEU A 62 -21.79 0.76 -6.65
N GLY A 63 -21.48 -0.09 -7.63
CA GLY A 63 -20.29 -0.92 -7.64
C GLY A 63 -20.48 -2.31 -7.02
N VAL A 64 -21.71 -2.81 -6.91
CA VAL A 64 -21.96 -4.25 -6.74
C VAL A 64 -21.42 -5.00 -7.96
N ASN A 65 -20.85 -6.19 -7.75
CA ASN A 65 -20.15 -6.91 -8.81
C ASN A 65 -21.04 -7.86 -9.60
N ASP A 66 -22.08 -8.38 -8.95
CA ASP A 66 -22.99 -9.39 -9.51
C ASP A 66 -24.27 -9.44 -8.69
N TYR A 67 -25.28 -10.14 -9.20
CA TYR A 67 -26.50 -10.44 -8.46
C TYR A 67 -27.02 -11.83 -8.78
N VAL A 68 -27.87 -12.35 -7.91
CA VAL A 68 -28.70 -13.54 -8.13
C VAL A 68 -30.12 -13.24 -7.70
N THR A 69 -31.07 -13.83 -8.41
CA THR A 69 -32.50 -13.69 -8.13
C THR A 69 -32.99 -14.89 -7.32
N ARG A 70 -33.96 -14.67 -6.42
CA ARG A 70 -34.64 -15.75 -5.70
C ARG A 70 -35.72 -16.41 -6.59
N PRO A 71 -35.95 -17.73 -6.47
CA PRO A 71 -35.21 -18.68 -5.64
C PRO A 71 -33.81 -18.94 -6.20
N VAL A 72 -32.81 -18.96 -5.30
CA VAL A 72 -31.40 -19.08 -5.71
C VAL A 72 -31.09 -20.50 -6.16
N GLU A 73 -30.72 -20.66 -7.43
CA GLU A 73 -30.20 -21.92 -7.96
C GLU A 73 -28.76 -22.15 -7.45
N PRO A 74 -28.49 -23.20 -6.64
CA PRO A 74 -27.19 -23.38 -6.01
C PRO A 74 -26.02 -23.51 -6.99
N GLN A 75 -26.24 -24.10 -8.17
CA GLN A 75 -25.17 -24.26 -9.16
C GLN A 75 -24.77 -22.92 -9.79
N GLU A 76 -25.76 -22.11 -10.15
CA GLU A 76 -25.54 -20.77 -10.70
C GLU A 76 -24.83 -19.88 -9.67
N PHE A 77 -25.33 -19.86 -8.43
CA PHE A 77 -24.75 -19.05 -7.36
C PHE A 77 -23.30 -19.41 -7.09
N LYS A 78 -22.98 -20.71 -7.02
CA LYS A 78 -21.60 -21.19 -6.85
C LYS A 78 -20.71 -20.74 -8.02
N ALA A 79 -21.19 -20.82 -9.26
CA ALA A 79 -20.42 -20.41 -10.43
C ALA A 79 -20.12 -18.91 -10.44
N ARG A 80 -21.12 -18.07 -10.13
CA ARG A 80 -20.97 -16.61 -10.01
C ARG A 80 -20.02 -16.24 -8.88
N LEU A 81 -20.23 -16.80 -7.68
CA LEU A 81 -19.36 -16.57 -6.52
C LEU A 81 -17.90 -16.97 -6.82
N ALA A 82 -17.69 -18.15 -7.39
CA ALA A 82 -16.35 -18.62 -7.75
C ALA A 82 -15.65 -17.68 -8.74
N THR A 83 -16.41 -17.13 -9.71
CA THR A 83 -15.89 -16.16 -10.68
C THR A 83 -15.43 -14.88 -9.99
N GLN A 84 -16.25 -14.33 -9.08
CA GLN A 84 -15.92 -13.11 -8.35
C GLN A 84 -14.71 -13.31 -7.42
N VAL A 85 -14.65 -14.43 -6.70
CA VAL A 85 -13.52 -14.75 -5.81
C VAL A 85 -12.22 -14.93 -6.60
N ARG A 86 -12.25 -15.64 -7.73
CA ARG A 86 -11.08 -15.79 -8.61
C ARG A 86 -10.59 -14.44 -9.12
N ARG A 87 -11.50 -13.56 -9.55
CA ARG A 87 -11.17 -12.22 -10.03
C ARG A 87 -10.54 -11.35 -8.94
N LYS A 88 -11.05 -11.42 -7.70
CA LYS A 88 -10.45 -10.74 -6.54
C LYS A 88 -9.02 -11.23 -6.30
N ARG A 89 -8.84 -12.54 -6.16
CA ARG A 89 -7.52 -13.13 -5.88
C ARG A 89 -6.50 -12.83 -6.98
N TYR A 90 -6.91 -12.83 -8.24
CA TYR A 90 -6.04 -12.44 -9.34
C TYR A 90 -5.61 -10.97 -9.23
N ASN A 91 -6.54 -10.05 -9.00
CA ASN A 91 -6.21 -8.63 -8.78
C ASN A 91 -5.29 -8.41 -7.57
N ASP A 92 -5.53 -9.11 -6.47
CA ASP A 92 -4.68 -9.03 -5.28
C ASP A 92 -3.26 -9.54 -5.58
N SER A 93 -3.13 -10.62 -6.36
CA SER A 93 -1.83 -11.14 -6.79
C SER A 93 -1.08 -10.18 -7.72
N LEU A 94 -1.79 -9.52 -8.66
CA LEU A 94 -1.21 -8.48 -9.51
C LEU A 94 -0.72 -7.30 -8.68
N ARG A 95 -1.51 -6.83 -7.71
CA ARG A 95 -1.10 -5.74 -6.81
C ARG A 95 0.11 -6.11 -5.99
N ALA A 96 0.15 -7.32 -5.44
CA ALA A 96 1.30 -7.83 -4.69
C ALA A 96 2.55 -7.91 -5.58
N SER A 97 2.42 -8.40 -6.81
CA SER A 97 3.52 -8.49 -7.77
C SER A 97 4.04 -7.10 -8.16
N VAL A 98 3.16 -6.13 -8.42
CA VAL A 98 3.56 -4.75 -8.68
C VAL A 98 4.26 -4.15 -7.47
N ALA A 99 3.76 -4.36 -6.26
CA ALA A 99 4.41 -3.89 -5.04
C ALA A 99 5.82 -4.49 -4.87
N GLN A 100 5.99 -5.78 -5.16
CA GLN A 100 7.29 -6.46 -5.11
C GLN A 100 8.24 -5.97 -6.21
N THR A 101 7.75 -5.73 -7.43
CA THR A 101 8.55 -5.14 -8.52
C THR A 101 8.99 -3.72 -8.18
N ILE A 102 8.11 -2.93 -7.55
CA ILE A 102 8.46 -1.60 -7.02
C ILE A 102 9.54 -1.75 -5.95
N GLU A 103 9.37 -2.64 -4.96
CA GLU A 103 10.34 -2.85 -3.87
C GLU A 103 11.75 -3.22 -4.39
N MET A 104 11.83 -4.09 -5.40
CA MET A 104 13.09 -4.43 -6.08
C MET A 104 13.65 -3.28 -6.93
N ALA A 105 12.80 -2.41 -7.48
CA ALA A 105 13.21 -1.28 -8.30
C ALA A 105 13.57 -0.02 -7.48
N VAL A 106 13.26 0.00 -6.18
CA VAL A 106 13.38 1.18 -5.30
C VAL A 106 14.35 0.98 -4.14
N THR A 107 14.96 -0.20 -4.04
CA THR A 107 16.02 -0.48 -3.06
C THR A 107 17.38 -0.61 -3.75
N ASP A 108 18.44 -0.25 -3.03
CA ASP A 108 19.83 -0.48 -3.42
C ASP A 108 20.24 -1.90 -3.00
N PRO A 109 20.71 -2.75 -3.93
CA PRO A 109 20.96 -4.17 -3.63
C PRO A 109 22.13 -4.40 -2.68
N LEU A 110 23.08 -3.47 -2.59
CA LEU A 110 24.26 -3.62 -1.72
C LEU A 110 23.92 -3.35 -0.25
N THR A 111 23.15 -2.29 0.00
CA THR A 111 22.86 -1.78 1.35
C THR A 111 21.47 -2.16 1.84
N GLY A 112 20.58 -2.53 0.93
CA GLY A 112 19.15 -2.70 1.14
C GLY A 112 18.39 -1.41 1.39
N MET A 113 19.05 -0.24 1.46
CA MET A 113 18.40 1.06 1.64
C MET A 113 17.53 1.42 0.42
N HIS A 114 16.74 2.49 0.52
CA HIS A 114 16.13 3.04 -0.67
C HIS A 114 17.21 3.53 -1.65
N ASN A 115 16.94 3.44 -2.95
CA ASN A 115 17.83 3.96 -3.98
C ASN A 115 17.43 5.38 -4.39
N ARG A 116 18.30 6.05 -5.13
CA ARG A 116 18.07 7.41 -5.63
C ARG A 116 16.74 7.59 -6.35
N ARG A 117 16.32 6.63 -7.19
CA ARG A 117 15.04 6.70 -7.91
C ARG A 117 13.85 6.77 -6.94
N TYR A 118 13.90 6.01 -5.85
CA TYR A 118 12.89 6.10 -4.81
C TYR A 118 12.84 7.49 -4.19
N LEU A 119 14.00 8.03 -3.81
CA LEU A 119 14.10 9.37 -3.25
C LEU A 119 13.51 10.41 -4.20
N ASP A 120 13.92 10.42 -5.46
CA ASP A 120 13.47 11.39 -6.46
C ASP A 120 11.93 11.37 -6.60
N SER A 121 11.33 10.18 -6.64
CA SER A 121 9.86 10.03 -6.72
C SER A 121 9.10 10.36 -5.42
N HIS A 122 9.76 10.33 -4.27
CA HIS A 122 9.12 10.50 -2.95
C HIS A 122 9.35 11.88 -2.33
N LEU A 123 10.43 12.57 -2.72
CA LEU A 123 10.84 13.83 -2.14
C LEU A 123 9.80 14.94 -2.37
N GLU A 124 9.22 15.03 -3.57
CA GLU A 124 8.16 16.00 -3.89
C GLU A 124 6.97 15.88 -2.92
N ARG A 125 6.50 14.64 -2.68
CA ARG A 125 5.40 14.37 -1.75
C ARG A 125 5.74 14.75 -0.31
N LEU A 126 6.98 14.49 0.12
CA LEU A 126 7.44 14.88 1.47
C LEU A 126 7.47 16.40 1.62
N PHE A 127 7.93 17.11 0.58
CA PHE A 127 7.96 18.56 0.54
C PHE A 127 6.55 19.17 0.59
N GLU A 128 5.62 18.67 -0.22
CA GLU A 128 4.21 19.10 -0.20
C GLU A 128 3.55 18.85 1.15
N ARG A 129 3.83 17.71 1.78
CA ARG A 129 3.32 17.37 3.11
C ARG A 129 3.87 18.32 4.18
N ALA A 130 5.16 18.61 4.16
CA ALA A 130 5.79 19.56 5.08
C ALA A 130 5.18 20.96 4.93
N ARG A 131 5.04 21.44 3.68
CA ARG A 131 4.44 22.73 3.35
C ARG A 131 3.00 22.85 3.80
N SER A 132 2.17 21.85 3.50
CA SER A 132 0.74 21.85 3.87
C SER A 132 0.50 21.80 5.39
N ARG A 133 1.42 21.18 6.14
CA ARG A 133 1.33 21.08 7.60
C ARG A 133 2.05 22.20 8.35
N GLY A 134 2.80 23.05 7.64
CA GLY A 134 3.66 24.07 8.27
C GLY A 134 4.72 23.48 9.18
N ARG A 135 5.21 22.26 8.87
CA ARG A 135 6.23 21.56 9.66
C ARG A 135 7.57 21.51 8.92
N PRO A 136 8.70 21.51 9.64
CA PRO A 136 10.02 21.50 9.00
C PRO A 136 10.31 20.15 8.33
N LEU A 137 11.09 20.18 7.26
CA LEU A 137 11.64 19.01 6.59
C LEU A 137 13.15 19.25 6.44
N SER A 138 13.96 18.40 7.06
CA SER A 138 15.42 18.47 6.94
C SER A 138 15.94 17.38 6.01
N VAL A 139 17.00 17.68 5.29
CA VAL A 139 17.70 16.74 4.41
C VAL A 139 19.18 16.78 4.76
N MET A 140 19.76 15.62 5.02
CA MET A 140 21.18 15.43 5.23
C MET A 140 21.76 14.66 4.05
N MET A 141 22.81 15.21 3.45
CA MET A 141 23.62 14.51 2.45
C MET A 141 24.96 14.18 3.09
N THR A 142 25.41 12.94 2.95
CA THR A 142 26.67 12.45 3.51
C THR A 142 27.44 11.68 2.46
N ASP A 143 28.75 11.78 2.52
CA ASP A 143 29.70 11.11 1.65
C ASP A 143 30.74 10.38 2.53
N LEU A 144 31.31 9.28 2.05
CA LEU A 144 32.34 8.55 2.79
C LEU A 144 33.73 9.11 2.48
N ASP A 145 34.30 9.82 3.45
CA ASP A 145 35.62 10.44 3.31
C ASP A 145 36.69 9.43 2.86
N ARG A 146 37.38 9.76 1.76
CA ARG A 146 38.51 8.98 1.21
C ARG A 146 38.13 7.54 0.86
N PHE A 147 36.88 7.27 0.51
CA PHE A 147 36.42 5.92 0.14
C PHE A 147 37.21 5.31 -1.01
N LYS A 148 37.59 6.12 -2.01
CA LYS A 148 38.49 5.69 -3.08
C LYS A 148 39.80 5.09 -2.57
N SER A 149 40.43 5.68 -1.55
CA SER A 149 41.67 5.14 -0.97
C SER A 149 41.48 3.77 -0.33
N VAL A 150 40.29 3.51 0.24
CA VAL A 150 39.94 2.19 0.79
C VAL A 150 39.86 1.17 -0.34
N ASN A 151 39.15 1.48 -1.44
CA ASN A 151 39.07 0.61 -2.61
C ASN A 151 40.44 0.34 -3.22
N ASP A 152 41.26 1.38 -3.40
CA ASP A 152 42.58 1.26 -4.02
C ASP A 152 43.55 0.42 -3.16
N THR A 153 43.41 0.45 -1.83
CA THR A 153 44.30 -0.28 -0.90
C THR A 153 43.82 -1.69 -0.58
N HIS A 154 42.51 -1.89 -0.46
CA HIS A 154 41.90 -3.12 0.07
C HIS A 154 40.99 -3.85 -0.92
N GLY A 155 40.80 -3.29 -2.12
CA GLY A 155 39.90 -3.84 -3.14
C GLY A 155 38.44 -3.44 -2.93
N HIS A 156 37.64 -3.65 -3.97
CA HIS A 156 36.22 -3.27 -3.99
C HIS A 156 35.37 -4.06 -3.00
N ASP A 157 35.69 -5.33 -2.73
CA ASP A 157 34.94 -6.14 -1.76
C ASP A 157 35.00 -5.54 -0.34
N ALA A 158 36.16 -4.98 0.04
CA ALA A 158 36.33 -4.28 1.31
C ALA A 158 35.58 -2.94 1.34
N GLY A 159 35.56 -2.20 0.21
CA GLY A 159 34.73 -1.00 0.08
C GLY A 159 33.23 -1.31 0.21
N ASP A 160 32.79 -2.40 -0.39
CA ASP A 160 31.42 -2.89 -0.27
C ASP A 160 31.05 -3.22 1.19
N GLU A 161 31.96 -3.83 1.95
CA GLU A 161 31.77 -4.06 3.39
C GLU A 161 31.63 -2.75 4.18
N VAL A 162 32.46 -1.74 3.87
CA VAL A 162 32.36 -0.41 4.49
C VAL A 162 31.02 0.25 4.18
N ILE A 163 30.55 0.17 2.93
CA ILE A 163 29.24 0.67 2.52
C ILE A 163 28.11 -0.03 3.28
N ARG A 164 28.13 -1.37 3.36
CA ARG A 164 27.15 -2.16 4.12
C ARG A 164 27.14 -1.79 5.60
N GLU A 165 28.34 -1.65 6.18
CA GLU A 165 28.52 -1.27 7.58
C GLU A 165 27.93 0.12 7.83
N PHE A 166 28.28 1.11 7.01
CA PHE A 166 27.76 2.47 7.12
C PHE A 166 26.24 2.50 7.02
N ALA A 167 25.66 1.86 6.01
CA ALA A 167 24.21 1.80 5.82
C ALA A 167 23.50 1.20 7.04
N ARG A 168 24.03 0.10 7.59
CA ARG A 168 23.47 -0.53 8.79
C ARG A 168 23.59 0.38 10.03
N ARG A 169 24.63 1.22 10.15
CA ARG A 169 24.73 2.21 11.24
C ARG A 169 23.69 3.30 11.09
N VAL A 170 23.54 3.88 9.90
CA VAL A 170 22.50 4.88 9.61
C VAL A 170 21.12 4.35 9.96
N ARG A 171 20.78 3.13 9.49
CA ARG A 171 19.47 2.48 9.76
C ARG A 171 19.12 2.35 11.24
N ARG A 172 20.11 2.20 12.12
CA ARG A 172 19.89 2.09 13.57
C ARG A 172 19.62 3.43 14.25
N HIS A 173 20.01 4.55 13.61
CA HIS A 173 19.91 5.89 14.19
C HIS A 173 18.78 6.72 13.57
N VAL A 174 18.25 6.32 12.41
CA VAL A 174 17.09 6.96 11.78
C VAL A 174 15.78 6.40 12.35
N ARG A 175 14.75 7.25 12.42
CA ARG A 175 13.41 6.90 12.91
C ARG A 175 12.63 6.20 11.81
N GLY A 176 11.55 5.48 12.18
CA GLY A 176 10.65 4.87 11.20
C GLY A 176 9.93 5.87 10.26
N ALA A 177 9.90 7.16 10.63
CA ALA A 177 9.37 8.23 9.78
C ALA A 177 10.41 8.85 8.84
N ASP A 178 11.70 8.60 9.08
CA ASP A 178 12.79 9.13 8.26
C ASP A 178 13.01 8.22 7.04
N LEU A 179 13.48 8.82 5.94
CA LEU A 179 13.82 8.09 4.72
C LEU A 179 15.33 8.12 4.55
N ALA A 180 15.98 6.95 4.66
CA ALA A 180 17.40 6.77 4.38
C ALA A 180 17.60 6.12 3.01
N CYS A 181 18.47 6.71 2.20
CA CYS A 181 18.69 6.37 0.80
C CYS A 181 20.19 6.33 0.49
N ARG A 182 20.61 5.37 -0.33
CA ARG A 182 21.92 5.44 -1.01
C ARG A 182 21.73 6.25 -2.30
N TYR A 183 22.31 7.44 -2.32
CA TYR A 183 22.13 8.41 -3.41
C TYR A 183 23.09 8.14 -4.58
N GLY A 184 24.31 7.72 -4.26
CA GLY A 184 25.40 7.45 -5.21
C GLY A 184 26.26 6.25 -4.81
N GLY A 185 27.47 6.16 -5.35
CA GLY A 185 28.40 5.07 -5.02
C GLY A 185 28.74 5.05 -3.52
N GLU A 186 29.23 6.16 -2.99
CA GLU A 186 29.59 6.34 -1.59
C GLU A 186 28.74 7.41 -0.87
N GLU A 187 27.76 7.97 -1.58
CA GLU A 187 26.88 9.04 -1.09
C GLU A 187 25.55 8.51 -0.56
N PHE A 188 25.08 9.07 0.55
CA PHE A 188 23.79 8.75 1.17
C PHE A 188 23.00 10.02 1.48
N ALA A 189 21.68 9.90 1.39
CA ALA A 189 20.73 10.95 1.71
C ALA A 189 19.79 10.47 2.83
N ILE A 190 19.58 11.31 3.84
CA ILE A 190 18.65 11.05 4.96
C ILE A 190 17.67 12.21 5.03
N ILE A 191 16.39 11.90 4.87
CA ILE A 191 15.30 12.86 4.82
C ILE A 191 14.51 12.70 6.11
N MET A 192 14.39 13.79 6.87
CA MET A 192 13.85 13.82 8.22
C MET A 192 12.61 14.73 8.27
N PRO A 193 11.40 14.17 8.07
CA PRO A 193 10.16 14.91 8.23
C PRO A 193 9.99 15.40 9.67
N ASP A 194 9.30 16.52 9.82
CA ASP A 194 8.98 17.15 11.11
C ASP A 194 10.22 17.40 11.99
N THR A 195 11.40 17.56 11.37
CA THR A 195 12.69 17.74 12.05
C THR A 195 13.30 19.09 11.69
N PRO A 196 13.44 20.02 12.64
CA PRO A 196 14.14 21.29 12.45
C PRO A 196 15.65 21.09 12.21
N ALA A 197 16.30 22.07 11.58
CA ALA A 197 17.70 21.98 11.17
C ALA A 197 18.70 21.79 12.34
N ASP A 198 18.46 22.45 13.49
CA ASP A 198 19.32 22.35 14.67
C ASP A 198 19.30 20.95 15.32
N ILE A 199 18.20 20.23 15.16
CA ILE A 199 18.08 18.82 15.56
C ILE A 199 18.70 17.91 14.52
N ALA A 200 18.49 18.20 13.22
CA ALA A 200 19.08 17.44 12.12
C ALA A 200 20.61 17.40 12.19
N HIS A 201 21.26 18.48 12.63
CA HIS A 201 22.72 18.55 12.81
C HIS A 201 23.29 17.61 13.89
N ARG A 202 22.45 16.99 14.72
CA ARG A 202 22.88 16.11 15.82
C ARG A 202 22.74 14.62 15.50
N VAL A 203 22.21 14.30 14.32
CA VAL A 203 22.06 12.94 13.79
C VAL A 203 23.37 12.52 13.15
#